data_AF-A0AAN6MFH9-F1
#
_entry.id   AF-A0AAN6MFH9-F1
#
_cell.length_a   1.000
_cell.length_b   1.000
_cell.length_c   1.000
_cell.angle_alpha   90.00
_cell.angle_beta   90.00
_cell.angle_gamma   90.00
#
_symmetry.space_group_name_H-M   'P 1'
#
loop_
_entity.id
_entity.type
_entity.pdbx_description
1 polymer ?
#
loop_
_entity_poly.entity_id
_entity_poly.type
_entity_poly.pdbx_seq_one_letter_code
_entity_poly.pdbx_strand_id
1 'polypeptide(L)'
;MAQPFDCLCGKPTCRGRIAGARDMAPAQLDGLWLNRHIRELLEEKNTPPKKAAANGTTNGNGNHAATNDQTVIALRNALSHAEKVVDAARLALVSYYEATSADGGRRRGPTSRELSGEMGGDTSVHV
;
A
#
# COMPACT_ATOMS: atom_id res chain seq x y z
N MET A 1 22.87 12.06 2.59
CA MET A 1 24.19 11.98 3.26
C MET A 1 24.32 10.54 3.78
N ALA A 2 25.40 9.80 3.63
CA ALA A 2 26.80 10.19 3.80
C ALA A 2 27.71 9.21 3.03
N GLN A 3 28.80 9.72 2.49
CA GLN A 3 29.85 8.89 1.90
C GLN A 3 30.40 7.90 2.94
N PRO A 4 30.88 6.71 2.52
CA PRO A 4 31.55 5.78 3.42
C PRO A 4 32.75 6.47 4.07
N PHE A 5 32.94 6.25 5.38
CA PHE A 5 34.09 6.76 6.12
C PHE A 5 34.83 5.63 6.82
N ASP A 6 36.12 5.85 7.08
CA ASP A 6 36.96 4.89 7.79
C ASP A 6 37.01 5.22 9.28
N CYS A 7 36.76 4.21 10.10
CA CYS A 7 36.85 4.26 11.56
C CYS A 7 38.29 3.97 11.98
N LEU A 8 38.90 4.93 12.67
CA LEU A 8 40.29 4.85 13.16
C LEU A 8 40.35 4.65 14.69
N CYS A 9 39.34 4.03 15.30
CA CYS A 9 39.20 3.99 16.76
C CYS A 9 40.16 3.04 17.49
N GLY A 10 40.97 2.24 16.78
CA GLY A 10 42.05 1.43 17.35
C GLY A 10 41.63 0.24 18.23
N LYS A 11 40.34 -0.07 18.36
CA LYS A 11 39.86 -1.24 19.13
C LYS A 11 40.03 -2.55 18.35
N PRO A 12 40.23 -3.69 19.02
CA PRO A 12 40.28 -5.02 18.36
C PRO A 12 38.95 -5.40 17.70
N THR A 13 37.85 -4.77 18.11
CA THR A 13 36.50 -4.92 17.53
C THR A 13 36.14 -3.81 16.55
N CYS A 14 37.13 -3.04 16.07
CA CYS A 14 36.90 -1.97 15.10
C CYS A 14 36.37 -2.53 13.78
N ARG A 15 35.40 -1.82 13.18
CA ARG A 15 34.79 -2.21 11.90
C ARG A 15 35.53 -1.71 10.66
N GLY A 16 36.56 -0.88 10.84
CA GLY A 16 37.24 -0.23 9.72
C GLY A 16 36.28 0.67 8.97
N ARG A 17 35.82 0.28 7.79
CA ARG A 17 34.98 1.11 6.92
C ARG A 17 33.49 1.03 7.25
N ILE A 18 32.86 2.19 7.41
CA ILE A 18 31.43 2.34 7.74
C ILE A 18 30.71 2.92 6.52
N ALA A 19 30.01 2.06 5.78
CA ALA A 19 29.25 2.42 4.56
C ALA A 19 27.73 2.56 4.80
N GLY A 20 27.29 2.61 6.07
CA GLY A 20 25.88 2.68 6.45
C GLY A 20 25.18 1.31 6.48
N ALA A 21 24.00 1.25 7.13
CA ALA A 21 23.31 -0.01 7.40
C ALA A 21 22.90 -0.79 6.13
N ARG A 22 22.71 -0.09 5.00
CA ARG A 22 22.34 -0.69 3.72
C ARG A 22 23.41 -1.64 3.18
N ASP A 23 24.69 -1.36 3.43
CA ASP A 23 25.82 -2.07 2.82
C ASP A 23 26.64 -2.89 3.84
N MET A 24 26.13 -3.02 5.07
CA MET A 24 26.71 -3.85 6.13
C MET A 24 26.03 -5.23 6.19
N ALA A 25 26.76 -6.25 6.65
CA ALA A 25 26.21 -7.57 6.87
C ALA A 25 25.21 -7.57 8.05
N PRO A 26 24.17 -8.41 8.05
CA PRO A 26 23.19 -8.49 9.14
C PRO A 26 23.85 -8.83 10.49
N ALA A 27 24.86 -9.71 10.48
CA ALA A 27 25.65 -10.02 11.68
C ALA A 27 26.41 -8.80 12.26
N GLN A 28 26.70 -7.79 11.45
CA GLN A 28 27.27 -6.52 11.93
C GLN A 28 26.17 -5.58 12.44
N LEU A 29 24.92 -5.76 12.05
CA LEU A 29 23.81 -4.97 12.53
C LEU A 29 23.22 -5.56 13.82
N ASP A 30 23.50 -6.82 14.11
CA ASP A 30 23.13 -7.49 15.35
C ASP A 30 23.72 -6.77 16.57
N GLY A 31 22.85 -6.41 17.51
CA GLY A 31 23.18 -5.65 18.71
C GLY A 31 23.18 -4.12 18.55
N LEU A 32 22.96 -3.59 17.34
CA LEU A 32 22.74 -2.16 17.13
C LEU A 32 21.23 -1.85 17.12
N TRP A 33 20.83 -0.77 17.80
CA TRP A 33 19.45 -0.33 17.76
C TRP A 33 19.14 0.35 16.43
N LEU A 34 18.35 -0.32 15.59
CA LEU A 34 17.92 0.17 14.28
C LEU A 34 16.48 0.69 14.33
N ASN A 35 16.26 1.86 13.72
CA ASN A 35 14.92 2.38 13.51
C ASN A 35 14.11 1.42 12.62
N ARG A 36 12.80 1.38 12.82
CA ARG A 36 11.85 0.54 12.07
C ARG A 36 12.03 0.66 10.56
N HIS A 37 12.16 1.89 10.06
CA HIS A 37 12.33 2.15 8.64
C HIS A 37 13.59 1.48 8.03
N ILE A 38 14.70 1.44 8.78
CA ILE A 38 15.95 0.82 8.31
C ILE A 38 15.80 -0.70 8.24
N ARG A 39 15.04 -1.29 9.18
CA ARG A 39 14.74 -2.73 9.19
C ARG A 39 13.87 -3.12 7.99
N GLU A 40 12.85 -2.33 7.67
CA GLU A 40 11.99 -2.52 6.49
C GLU A 40 12.81 -2.48 5.19
N LEU A 41 13.69 -1.48 5.03
CA LEU A 41 14.58 -1.37 3.87
C LEU A 41 15.54 -2.56 3.71
N LEU A 42 15.98 -3.18 4.82
CA LEU A 42 16.83 -4.37 4.78
C LEU A 42 16.04 -5.62 4.40
N GLU A 43 14.80 -5.75 4.87
CA GLU A 43 13.90 -6.84 4.52
C GLU A 43 13.53 -6.82 3.02
N GLU A 44 13.26 -5.64 2.47
CA GLU A 44 13.02 -5.45 1.03
C GLU A 44 14.23 -5.86 0.17
N LYS A 45 15.46 -5.63 0.63
CA LYS A 45 16.68 -6.06 -0.10
C LYS A 45 16.93 -7.56 0.00
N ASN A 46 16.63 -8.16 1.15
CA ASN A 46 16.91 -9.58 1.43
C ASN A 46 15.85 -10.51 0.83
N THR A 47 14.66 -9.99 0.53
CA THR A 47 13.66 -10.73 -0.23
C THR A 47 14.00 -10.65 -1.72
N PRO A 48 14.10 -11.78 -2.46
CA PRO A 48 14.14 -11.73 -3.93
C PRO A 48 12.86 -11.03 -4.40
N PRO A 49 12.86 -10.30 -5.54
CA PRO A 49 11.78 -9.40 -5.93
C PRO A 49 10.47 -10.16 -6.02
N LYS A 50 9.71 -10.16 -4.92
CA LYS A 50 8.30 -10.47 -4.94
C LYS A 50 7.73 -9.32 -5.73
N LYS A 51 7.23 -9.62 -6.94
CA LYS A 51 6.37 -8.72 -7.70
C LYS A 51 5.29 -8.25 -6.73
N ALA A 52 5.50 -7.09 -6.11
CA ALA A 52 4.55 -6.48 -5.22
C ALA A 52 3.29 -6.31 -6.06
N ALA A 53 2.21 -6.93 -5.59
CA ALA A 53 0.89 -6.80 -6.18
C ALA A 53 0.65 -5.31 -6.45
N ALA A 54 0.28 -5.03 -7.70
CA ALA A 54 0.15 -3.71 -8.25
C ALA A 54 -0.79 -2.84 -7.40
N ASN A 55 -0.20 -1.95 -6.61
CA ASN A 55 -0.79 -0.65 -6.31
C ASN A 55 0.33 0.35 -6.03
N GLY A 56 1.08 0.68 -7.07
CA GLY A 56 2.11 1.70 -7.02
C GLY A 56 2.27 2.23 -8.43
N THR A 57 1.92 3.50 -8.62
CA THR A 57 2.15 4.28 -9.84
C THR A 57 3.63 4.18 -10.22
N THR A 58 4.01 3.25 -11.09
CA THR A 58 5.40 3.06 -11.50
C THR A 58 5.76 4.10 -12.55
N ASN A 59 6.29 5.22 -12.08
CA ASN A 59 7.12 6.11 -12.87
C ASN A 59 8.55 5.56 -12.80
N GLY A 60 8.86 4.56 -13.63
CA GLY A 60 10.13 3.83 -13.61
C GLY A 60 10.74 3.74 -15.00
N ASN A 61 11.59 4.72 -15.33
CA ASN A 61 12.41 4.75 -16.53
C ASN A 61 13.50 3.66 -16.43
N GLY A 62 13.29 2.52 -17.11
CA GLY A 62 14.19 1.37 -17.06
C GLY A 62 14.51 0.81 -18.46
N ASN A 63 15.72 1.14 -18.92
CA ASN A 63 16.54 0.44 -19.93
C ASN A 63 15.97 0.23 -21.35
N HIS A 64 16.44 1.10 -22.25
CA HIS A 64 16.20 1.14 -23.68
C HIS A 64 17.08 0.14 -24.47
N ALA A 65 16.72 -1.14 -24.49
CA ALA A 65 17.32 -2.10 -25.43
C ALA A 65 16.29 -2.78 -26.37
N ALA A 66 14.98 -2.56 -26.15
CA ALA A 66 13.88 -3.05 -26.99
C ALA A 66 12.82 -1.94 -27.20
N THR A 67 13.26 -0.81 -27.74
CA THR A 67 12.54 0.48 -27.72
C THR A 67 11.19 0.50 -28.43
N ASN A 68 11.00 -0.30 -29.48
CA ASN A 68 9.72 -0.38 -30.21
C ASN A 68 8.70 -1.27 -29.49
N ASP A 69 9.11 -2.43 -28.99
CA ASP A 69 8.17 -3.35 -28.33
C ASP A 69 7.74 -2.82 -26.95
N GLN A 70 8.64 -2.14 -26.22
CA GLN A 70 8.31 -1.57 -24.92
C GLN A 70 7.30 -0.42 -25.02
N THR A 71 7.39 0.42 -26.04
CA THR A 71 6.43 1.51 -26.26
C THR A 71 5.05 0.96 -26.64
N VAL A 72 4.99 -0.08 -27.48
CA VAL A 72 3.74 -0.77 -27.81
C VAL A 72 3.09 -1.39 -26.55
N ILE A 73 3.88 -2.05 -25.70
CA ILE A 73 3.39 -2.62 -24.44
C ILE A 73 2.88 -1.50 -23.51
N ALA A 74 3.61 -0.40 -23.37
CA ALA A 74 3.21 0.73 -22.55
C ALA A 74 1.89 1.35 -23.03
N LEU A 75 1.71 1.51 -24.34
CA LEU A 75 0.46 2.03 -24.93
C LEU A 75 -0.72 1.09 -24.69
N ARG A 76 -0.54 -0.23 -24.87
CA ARG A 76 -1.58 -1.23 -24.55
C ARG A 76 -1.98 -1.18 -23.08
N ASN A 77 -0.99 -1.08 -22.20
CA ASN A 77 -1.24 -0.93 -20.77
C ASN A 77 -2.02 0.35 -20.48
N ALA A 78 -1.62 1.50 -21.05
CA ALA A 78 -2.32 2.76 -20.87
C ALA A 78 -3.80 2.69 -21.29
N LEU A 79 -4.09 2.05 -22.44
CA LEU A 79 -5.47 1.84 -22.89
C LEU A 79 -6.28 0.97 -21.92
N SER A 80 -5.73 -0.17 -21.48
CA SER A 80 -6.42 -1.03 -20.50
C SER A 80 -6.69 -0.33 -19.15
N HIS A 81 -5.85 0.63 -18.76
CA HIS A 81 -6.08 1.44 -17.56
C HIS A 81 -7.19 2.47 -17.80
N ALA A 82 -7.20 3.12 -18.96
CA ALA A 82 -8.25 4.07 -19.33
C ALA A 82 -9.63 3.41 -19.35
N GLU A 83 -9.75 2.19 -19.89
CA GLU A 83 -11.00 1.41 -19.89
C GLU A 83 -11.52 1.16 -18.48
N LYS A 84 -10.64 0.72 -17.56
CA LYS A 84 -11.01 0.52 -16.15
C LYS A 84 -11.49 1.81 -15.48
N VAL A 85 -10.88 2.95 -15.80
CA VAL A 85 -11.29 4.25 -15.28
C VAL A 85 -12.67 4.64 -15.82
N VAL A 86 -12.94 4.39 -17.09
CA VAL A 86 -14.26 4.64 -17.70
C VAL A 86 -15.33 3.77 -17.03
N ASP A 87 -15.04 2.49 -16.79
CA ASP A 87 -15.99 1.60 -16.11
C ASP A 87 -16.24 2.03 -14.66
N ALA A 88 -15.19 2.43 -13.93
CA ALA A 88 -15.34 3.00 -12.59
C ALA A 88 -16.19 4.28 -12.60
N ALA A 89 -15.98 5.17 -13.57
CA ALA A 89 -16.76 6.40 -13.71
C ALA A 89 -18.24 6.11 -14.04
N ARG A 90 -18.51 5.10 -14.88
CA ARG A 90 -19.89 4.65 -15.18
C ARG A 90 -20.58 4.12 -13.93
N LEU A 91 -19.91 3.25 -13.17
CA LEU A 91 -20.46 2.73 -11.91
C LEU A 91 -20.74 3.85 -10.89
N ALA A 92 -19.86 4.84 -10.80
CA ALA A 92 -20.07 6.01 -9.95
C ALA A 92 -21.27 6.86 -10.37
N LEU A 93 -21.52 7.01 -11.68
CA LEU A 93 -22.70 7.71 -12.16
C LEU A 93 -23.99 6.94 -11.85
N VAL A 94 -23.99 5.61 -12.01
CA VAL A 94 -25.15 4.77 -11.67
C VAL A 94 -25.47 4.89 -10.18
N SER A 95 -24.48 4.74 -9.31
CA SER A 95 -24.70 4.86 -7.87
C SER A 95 -25.15 6.26 -7.45
N TYR A 96 -24.67 7.31 -8.13
CA TYR A 96 -25.14 8.67 -7.93
C TYR A 96 -26.62 8.84 -8.32
N TYR A 97 -27.02 8.35 -9.50
CA TYR A 97 -28.43 8.41 -9.91
C TYR A 97 -29.34 7.62 -8.98
N GLU A 98 -28.92 6.43 -8.54
CA GLU A 98 -29.64 5.65 -7.53
C GLU A 98 -29.75 6.40 -6.20
N ALA A 99 -28.67 7.07 -5.75
CA ALA A 99 -28.69 7.88 -4.54
C ALA A 99 -29.64 9.09 -4.66
N THR A 100 -29.61 9.81 -5.78
CA THR A 100 -30.50 10.95 -6.04
C THR A 100 -31.97 10.53 -6.18
N SER A 101 -32.23 9.34 -6.70
CA SER A 101 -33.60 8.80 -6.82
C SER A 101 -34.14 8.29 -5.47
N ALA A 102 -33.26 7.93 -4.54
CA ALA A 102 -33.60 7.46 -3.20
C ALA A 102 -33.82 8.60 -2.17
N ASP A 103 -33.54 9.86 -2.53
CA ASP A 103 -33.69 11.02 -1.64
C ASP A 103 -35.18 11.39 -1.36
N GLY A 104 -36.12 10.62 -1.93
CA GLY A 104 -37.54 10.65 -1.55
C GLY A 104 -37.92 9.72 -0.40
N GLY A 105 -37.02 8.91 0.15
CA GLY A 105 -37.42 7.96 1.19
C GLY A 105 -36.32 7.16 1.86
N ARG A 106 -36.10 7.47 3.14
CA ARG A 106 -35.65 6.55 4.21
C ARG A 106 -34.18 6.12 4.18
N ARG A 107 -33.35 6.83 4.97
CA ARG A 107 -32.29 6.19 5.78
C ARG A 107 -32.14 6.89 7.14
N ARG A 108 -33.10 6.66 8.05
CA ARG A 108 -32.78 6.77 9.48
C ARG A 108 -32.03 5.47 9.81
N GLY A 109 -30.74 5.57 10.14
CA GLY A 109 -29.91 4.43 10.51
C GLY A 109 -30.53 3.61 11.65
N PRO A 110 -29.98 2.42 11.97
CA PRO A 110 -30.56 1.51 12.95
C PRO A 110 -30.86 2.29 14.24
N THR A 111 -32.14 2.36 14.61
CA THR A 111 -32.53 3.09 15.81
C THR A 111 -31.95 2.38 17.02
N SER A 112 -31.68 3.09 18.12
CA SER A 112 -31.10 2.50 19.34
C SER A 112 -31.82 1.21 19.78
N ARG A 113 -33.10 1.12 19.45
CA ARG A 113 -33.99 -0.01 19.67
C ARG A 113 -33.57 -1.30 18.93
N GLU A 114 -33.08 -1.21 17.70
CA GLU A 114 -32.57 -2.35 16.93
C GLU A 114 -31.14 -2.76 17.33
N LEU A 115 -30.33 -1.80 17.76
CA LEU A 115 -28.96 -2.07 18.25
C LEU A 115 -28.96 -2.76 19.63
N SER A 116 -30.01 -2.56 20.43
CA SER A 116 -30.14 -3.15 21.77
C SER A 116 -30.68 -4.58 21.78
N GLY A 117 -31.02 -5.16 20.63
CA GLY A 117 -31.40 -6.57 20.53
C GLY A 117 -32.73 -6.92 21.21
N GLU A 118 -33.67 -5.98 21.33
CA GLU A 118 -35.03 -6.28 21.78
C GLU A 118 -35.80 -7.01 20.68
N MET A 119 -35.73 -8.35 20.67
CA MET A 119 -36.77 -9.14 20.01
C MET A 119 -38.11 -8.81 20.66
N GLY A 120 -39.06 -8.41 19.82
CA GLY A 120 -40.38 -7.92 20.20
C GLY A 120 -41.04 -8.74 21.30
N GLY A 121 -41.16 -8.13 22.48
CA GLY A 121 -42.14 -8.54 23.47
C GLY A 121 -43.50 -8.12 22.95
N ASP A 122 -44.17 -9.04 22.25
CA ASP A 122 -45.62 -9.05 22.06
C ASP A 122 -46.29 -8.97 23.44
N THR A 123 -46.50 -7.76 23.97
CA THR A 123 -47.47 -7.57 25.04
C THR A 123 -48.82 -7.37 24.39
N SER A 124 -49.52 -8.48 24.18
CA SER A 124 -50.97 -8.45 23.98
C SER A 124 -51.60 -7.72 25.16
N VAL A 125 -52.10 -6.51 24.90
CA VAL A 125 -52.97 -5.80 25.83
C VAL A 125 -54.26 -6.62 25.89
N HIS A 126 -54.45 -7.38 26.97
CA HIS A 126 -55.78 -7.84 27.34
C HIS A 126 -56.47 -6.71 28.13
N VAL A 127 -57.65 -6.36 27.63
CA VAL A 127 -58.62 -5.42 28.20
C VAL A 127 -59.27 -6.02 29.44
#